data_AF-A0A1G6JYJ6-F1
#
_entry.id   AF-A0A1G6JYJ6-F1
#
_cell.length_a   1.000
_cell.length_b   1.000
_cell.length_c   1.000
_cell.angle_alpha   90.00
_cell.angle_beta   90.00
_cell.angle_gamma   90.00
#
_symmetry.space_group_name_H-M   'P 1'
#
loop_
_entity.id
_entity.type
_entity.pdbx_description
1 polymer ?
#
loop_
_entity_poly.entity_id
_entity_poly.type
_entity_poly.pdbx_seq_one_letter_code
_entity_poly.pdbx_strand_id
1 'polypeptide(L)'
;MAFRKLLTGWVVAGTACVLSVAHAASLSDPAGAPANAQLAANAPATHAADASRSNFAGGPLGSANVPRLALDDAYLPVVRADMNAQVIRVPADAAGDVTLETTVYRPDGPGPFPMVIFNHGKIPGDPRFQARSDPLSFAREFVRRGYVVVAPNRQGFADSGGSYQQDGCDVASNGLGQAADVAATIGYMSKEPYVDAGQIVVAGTSHGGLATMAYGTEAAKGVRALINFSGGLRQDACTGWQDNLTQAFGDYGGKARVASLWLYGDNDSVWSPDLVSKMFAAYRDAQTRGDRPAVTAKLVDFGSYKNDAHRLVGDRDGVKIWWPTVEAFLASRGLPTAVQYRVATQAAPHGTGYAQIDSVGAVPYVDQAGRDGYRNFLKQYPSRAFAVSDSGAWSWAEGGDNPMAVAISNCEKHSSDPCRLYAVNNTVVWNNGGTQTAQNGDGGDNARATAENDNADDSGHSLASR
;
A
#
# COMPACT_ATOMS: atom_id res chain seq x y z
N MET A 1 55.71 -34.32 -46.75
CA MET A 1 54.65 -34.96 -47.55
C MET A 1 53.32 -34.26 -47.26
N ALA A 2 52.57 -33.93 -48.31
CA ALA A 2 51.13 -33.63 -48.39
C ALA A 2 50.49 -32.49 -47.56
N PHE A 3 50.08 -31.46 -48.34
CA PHE A 3 49.00 -30.48 -48.14
C PHE A 3 47.62 -31.11 -47.80
N ARG A 4 46.71 -30.43 -47.07
CA ARG A 4 45.66 -29.47 -47.55
C ARG A 4 44.41 -29.40 -46.60
N LYS A 5 44.06 -28.14 -46.22
CA LYS A 5 42.74 -27.46 -46.19
C LYS A 5 41.48 -27.99 -45.42
N LEU A 6 40.89 -27.03 -44.66
CA LEU A 6 39.47 -26.61 -44.54
C LEU A 6 38.51 -27.55 -43.77
N LEU A 7 37.61 -27.12 -42.88
CA LEU A 7 36.60 -26.06 -42.98
C LEU A 7 36.09 -25.58 -41.61
N THR A 8 35.72 -24.31 -41.58
CA THR A 8 34.77 -23.61 -40.68
C THR A 8 33.36 -24.21 -40.72
N GLY A 9 32.68 -24.25 -39.58
CA GLY A 9 31.23 -24.51 -39.47
C GLY A 9 30.68 -24.04 -38.13
N TRP A 10 30.01 -22.88 -38.15
CA TRP A 10 29.17 -22.39 -37.06
C TRP A 10 27.88 -23.20 -37.00
N VAL A 11 27.47 -23.63 -35.81
CA VAL A 11 26.13 -24.15 -35.56
C VAL A 11 25.40 -23.15 -34.69
N VAL A 12 24.46 -22.44 -35.33
CA VAL A 12 23.38 -21.69 -34.69
C VAL A 12 22.31 -22.71 -34.30
N ALA A 13 22.15 -22.97 -33.00
CA ALA A 13 21.00 -23.70 -32.49
C ALA A 13 19.97 -22.65 -32.00
N GLY A 14 19.00 -22.35 -32.86
CA GLY A 14 17.84 -21.56 -32.50
C GLY A 14 16.93 -22.35 -31.57
N THR A 15 16.75 -21.87 -30.35
CA THR A 15 15.70 -22.37 -29.44
C THR A 15 14.45 -21.53 -29.72
N ALA A 16 13.49 -22.14 -30.40
CA ALA A 16 12.16 -21.59 -30.58
C ALA A 16 11.44 -21.57 -29.22
N CYS A 17 11.19 -20.36 -28.70
CA CYS A 17 10.29 -20.15 -27.58
C CYS A 17 8.85 -20.29 -28.11
N VAL A 18 8.21 -21.42 -27.83
CA VAL A 18 6.77 -21.59 -28.08
C VAL A 18 6.02 -20.87 -26.96
N LEU A 19 5.56 -19.65 -27.24
CA LEU A 19 4.59 -18.93 -26.43
C LEU A 19 3.22 -19.55 -26.64
N SER A 20 2.79 -20.39 -25.69
CA SER A 20 1.40 -20.86 -25.62
C SER A 20 0.51 -19.71 -25.13
N VAL A 21 -0.16 -19.06 -26.08
CA VAL A 21 -1.24 -18.10 -25.82
C VAL A 21 -2.51 -18.88 -25.55
N ALA A 22 -2.88 -19.07 -24.28
CA ALA A 22 -4.17 -19.64 -23.93
C ALA A 22 -5.26 -18.56 -24.10
N HIS A 23 -5.98 -18.63 -25.22
CA HIS A 23 -7.28 -17.98 -25.42
C HIS A 23 -8.34 -18.73 -24.63
N ALA A 24 -8.94 -18.09 -23.62
CA ALA A 24 -10.18 -18.57 -23.03
C ALA A 24 -11.35 -18.16 -23.95
N ALA A 25 -11.75 -19.08 -24.83
CA ALA A 25 -12.98 -18.98 -25.60
C ALA A 25 -14.17 -19.44 -24.75
N SER A 26 -15.26 -18.68 -24.89
CA SER A 26 -16.61 -18.91 -24.37
C SER A 26 -17.15 -20.31 -24.67
N LEU A 27 -17.80 -20.94 -23.69
CA LEU A 27 -18.69 -22.07 -23.91
C LEU A 27 -20.08 -21.79 -23.32
N SER A 28 -21.05 -22.13 -24.15
CA SER A 28 -22.47 -21.80 -24.11
C SER A 28 -23.28 -22.72 -23.18
N ASP A 29 -24.40 -22.18 -22.69
CA ASP A 29 -25.48 -22.84 -21.93
C ASP A 29 -26.13 -24.04 -22.64
N PRO A 30 -26.96 -24.79 -21.87
CA PRO A 30 -28.36 -24.91 -22.29
C PRO A 30 -29.39 -24.54 -21.20
N ALA A 31 -30.49 -23.96 -21.69
CA ALA A 31 -31.73 -23.50 -21.04
C ALA A 31 -32.49 -24.58 -20.23
N GLY A 32 -33.47 -24.31 -19.35
CA GLY A 32 -34.29 -23.14 -18.96
C GLY A 32 -35.15 -23.56 -17.74
N ALA A 33 -36.02 -22.79 -17.07
CA ALA A 33 -36.69 -21.50 -17.22
C ALA A 33 -37.29 -21.13 -15.82
N PRO A 34 -38.15 -20.11 -15.62
CA PRO A 34 -37.77 -18.82 -15.05
C PRO A 34 -38.43 -18.49 -13.69
N ALA A 35 -37.86 -17.55 -12.94
CA ALA A 35 -38.58 -16.80 -11.91
C ALA A 35 -38.17 -15.32 -11.94
N ASN A 36 -39.19 -14.47 -12.05
CA ASN A 36 -39.14 -13.01 -12.22
C ASN A 36 -38.34 -12.30 -11.13
N ALA A 37 -37.47 -11.35 -11.53
CA ALA A 37 -37.12 -10.19 -10.73
C ALA A 37 -37.02 -8.97 -11.64
N GLN A 38 -37.98 -8.06 -11.49
CA GLN A 38 -38.03 -6.77 -12.18
C GLN A 38 -36.92 -5.85 -11.65
N LEU A 39 -36.28 -5.20 -12.63
CA LEU A 39 -35.37 -4.06 -12.48
C LEU A 39 -36.03 -2.87 -11.77
N ALA A 40 -35.28 -2.22 -10.89
CA ALA A 40 -35.39 -0.78 -10.66
C ALA A 40 -34.01 -0.20 -10.32
N ALA A 41 -33.66 0.87 -11.02
CA ALA A 41 -32.37 1.55 -11.04
C ALA A 41 -32.26 2.68 -10.00
N ASN A 42 -31.02 3.02 -9.67
CA ASN A 42 -30.46 4.33 -9.30
C ASN A 42 -31.15 5.21 -8.24
N ALA A 43 -30.47 5.40 -7.10
CA ALA A 43 -30.34 6.68 -6.39
C ALA A 43 -29.13 6.66 -5.41
N PRO A 44 -28.43 7.79 -5.19
CA PRO A 44 -27.17 7.83 -4.44
C PRO A 44 -27.42 7.84 -2.92
N ALA A 45 -26.68 7.01 -2.18
CA ALA A 45 -26.74 6.93 -0.73
C ALA A 45 -25.99 8.10 -0.08
N THR A 46 -26.72 9.13 0.33
CA THR A 46 -26.31 10.07 1.37
C THR A 46 -26.58 9.43 2.74
N HIS A 47 -25.56 8.90 3.40
CA HIS A 47 -25.67 8.44 4.78
C HIS A 47 -25.24 9.56 5.74
N ALA A 48 -26.19 10.40 6.13
CA ALA A 48 -26.14 11.09 7.41
C ALA A 48 -26.92 10.22 8.42
N ALA A 49 -26.27 9.89 9.53
CA ALA A 49 -26.81 9.03 10.58
C ALA A 49 -28.08 9.63 11.19
N ASP A 50 -29.15 8.83 11.15
CA ASP A 50 -30.45 9.13 11.77
C ASP A 50 -30.38 8.68 13.25
N ALA A 51 -30.04 9.61 14.14
CA ALA A 51 -30.10 9.39 15.58
C ALA A 51 -31.47 9.84 16.11
N SER A 52 -32.28 8.85 16.47
CA SER A 52 -33.47 8.86 17.35
C SER A 52 -33.99 10.22 17.83
N ARG A 53 -35.18 10.58 17.35
CA ARG A 53 -36.01 11.65 17.92
C ARG A 53 -36.50 11.25 19.31
N SER A 54 -35.88 11.77 20.37
CA SER A 54 -36.53 11.90 21.67
C SER A 54 -37.29 13.23 21.72
N ASN A 55 -38.62 13.16 21.65
CA ASN A 55 -39.50 14.30 21.89
C ASN A 55 -39.44 14.69 23.37
N PHE A 56 -38.60 15.67 23.72
CA PHE A 56 -38.75 16.42 24.97
C PHE A 56 -39.56 17.69 24.72
N ALA A 57 -40.69 17.79 25.41
CA ALA A 57 -41.59 18.93 25.39
C ALA A 57 -40.88 20.22 25.87
N GLY A 58 -41.25 21.34 25.23
CA GLY A 58 -40.50 22.59 25.25
C GLY A 58 -40.37 23.30 26.60
N GLY A 59 -39.14 23.72 26.88
CA GLY A 59 -38.80 24.88 27.71
C GLY A 59 -38.31 26.06 26.85
N PRO A 60 -38.09 27.26 27.42
CA PRO A 60 -37.78 28.50 26.69
C PRO A 60 -36.45 28.52 25.92
N LEU A 61 -35.75 27.38 25.85
CA LEU A 61 -34.54 27.17 25.06
C LEU A 61 -34.75 26.27 23.84
N GLY A 62 -35.98 25.75 23.62
CA GLY A 62 -36.32 24.86 22.49
C GLY A 62 -36.34 25.52 21.10
N SER A 63 -36.03 26.81 21.03
CA SER A 63 -35.98 27.60 19.78
C SER A 63 -34.59 28.14 19.48
N ALA A 64 -33.56 27.74 20.24
CA ALA A 64 -32.19 28.10 19.92
C ALA A 64 -31.77 27.34 18.65
N ASN A 65 -31.77 28.05 17.52
CA ASN A 65 -31.18 27.57 16.28
C ASN A 65 -29.66 27.67 16.45
N VAL A 66 -29.07 26.68 17.13
CA VAL A 66 -27.61 26.57 17.26
C VAL A 66 -27.11 26.09 15.91
N PRO A 67 -26.34 26.89 15.15
CA PRO A 67 -25.67 26.37 13.97
C PRO A 67 -24.85 25.16 14.43
N ARG A 68 -25.08 23.98 13.83
CA ARG A 68 -24.06 22.94 13.94
C ARG A 68 -22.80 23.56 13.35
N LEU A 69 -21.87 23.94 14.22
CA LEU A 69 -20.48 24.11 13.83
C LEU A 69 -20.08 22.74 13.27
N ALA A 70 -20.18 22.58 11.96
CA ALA A 70 -19.27 21.70 11.28
C ALA A 70 -17.91 22.33 11.58
N LEU A 71 -17.22 21.79 12.59
CA LEU A 71 -15.79 22.01 12.71
C LEU A 71 -15.22 21.42 11.43
N ASP A 72 -15.08 22.26 10.41
CA ASP A 72 -14.23 21.92 9.31
C ASP A 72 -12.82 21.76 9.90
N ASP A 73 -12.04 20.82 9.39
CA ASP A 73 -10.65 20.62 9.82
C ASP A 73 -9.77 21.84 9.45
N ALA A 74 -10.37 22.95 8.98
CA ALA A 74 -9.73 24.15 8.52
C ALA A 74 -8.86 24.84 9.59
N TYR A 75 -9.16 24.62 10.87
CA TYR A 75 -8.39 25.14 11.99
C TYR A 75 -7.19 24.25 12.38
N LEU A 76 -7.13 23.00 11.90
CA LEU A 76 -6.06 22.09 12.28
C LEU A 76 -4.72 22.51 11.63
N PRO A 77 -3.60 22.32 12.36
CA PRO A 77 -2.26 22.56 11.82
C PRO A 77 -2.03 21.75 10.55
N VAL A 78 -1.34 22.36 9.60
CA VAL A 78 -1.02 21.74 8.30
C VAL A 78 0.36 21.15 8.34
N VAL A 79 0.45 19.84 8.16
CA VAL A 79 1.70 19.11 7.93
C VAL A 79 1.94 19.05 6.43
N ARG A 80 3.18 19.23 6.00
CA ARG A 80 3.58 19.13 4.58
C ARG A 80 3.31 17.74 3.98
N ALA A 81 3.28 17.67 2.64
CA ALA A 81 2.86 16.46 1.92
C ALA A 81 3.79 15.26 2.11
N ASP A 82 5.08 15.50 2.35
CA ASP A 82 6.07 14.46 2.70
C ASP A 82 5.97 14.03 4.18
N MET A 83 5.11 14.64 4.98
CA MET A 83 4.93 14.37 6.42
C MET A 83 6.22 14.47 7.24
N ASN A 84 7.09 15.42 6.91
CA ASN A 84 8.40 15.59 7.51
C ASN A 84 9.24 14.29 7.44
N ALA A 85 9.12 13.56 6.32
CA ALA A 85 9.83 12.31 6.11
C ALA A 85 11.33 12.47 6.31
N GLN A 86 11.93 11.53 7.05
CA GLN A 86 13.36 11.41 7.26
C GLN A 86 13.79 9.97 7.06
N VAL A 87 14.95 9.77 6.46
CA VAL A 87 15.59 8.46 6.38
C VAL A 87 16.67 8.42 7.44
N ILE A 88 16.59 7.44 8.34
CA ILE A 88 17.56 7.23 9.41
C ILE A 88 18.14 5.81 9.32
N ARG A 89 19.25 5.58 10.05
CA ARG A 89 19.88 4.26 10.18
C ARG A 89 19.66 3.75 11.59
N VAL A 90 18.88 2.68 11.73
CA VAL A 90 18.58 2.06 13.02
C VAL A 90 19.47 0.84 13.26
N PRO A 91 20.23 0.76 14.37
CA PRO A 91 20.99 -0.45 14.70
C PRO A 91 20.08 -1.69 14.83
N ALA A 92 20.39 -2.75 14.10
CA ALA A 92 19.70 -4.04 14.19
C ALA A 92 20.36 -4.98 15.21
N ASP A 93 21.64 -4.77 15.51
CA ASP A 93 22.41 -5.53 16.50
C ASP A 93 22.95 -4.62 17.62
N ALA A 94 23.46 -5.25 18.68
CA ALA A 94 23.99 -4.52 19.83
C ALA A 94 25.32 -3.80 19.54
N ALA A 95 26.06 -4.24 18.52
CA ALA A 95 27.34 -3.64 18.14
C ALA A 95 27.16 -2.38 17.29
N GLY A 96 26.02 -2.25 16.60
CA GLY A 96 25.77 -1.23 15.60
C GLY A 96 26.35 -1.54 14.22
N ASP A 97 26.83 -2.77 13.99
CA ASP A 97 27.49 -3.17 12.73
C ASP A 97 26.47 -3.33 11.61
N VAL A 98 25.29 -3.88 11.93
CA VAL A 98 24.15 -3.91 11.03
C VAL A 98 23.20 -2.76 11.34
N THR A 99 22.88 -1.97 10.31
CA THR A 99 21.87 -0.90 10.38
C THR A 99 20.76 -1.09 9.36
N LEU A 100 19.54 -0.75 9.75
CA LEU A 100 18.34 -0.76 8.91
C LEU A 100 18.12 0.63 8.34
N GLU A 101 17.98 0.74 7.03
CA GLU A 101 17.40 1.93 6.41
C GLU A 101 15.94 2.06 6.87
N THR A 102 15.59 3.19 7.48
CA THR A 102 14.26 3.37 8.08
C THR A 102 13.69 4.73 7.69
N THR A 103 12.51 4.72 7.07
CA THR A 103 11.75 5.95 6.79
C THR A 103 10.89 6.31 8.01
N VAL A 104 11.00 7.54 8.49
CA VAL A 104 10.21 8.07 9.61
C VAL A 104 9.38 9.25 9.12
N TYR A 105 8.06 9.20 9.33
CA TYR A 105 7.15 10.34 9.10
C TYR A 105 6.66 10.85 10.44
N ARG A 106 6.55 12.17 10.58
CA ARG A 106 6.26 12.80 11.85
C ARG A 106 5.30 13.99 11.71
N PRO A 107 4.26 14.08 12.57
CA PRO A 107 3.46 15.29 12.68
C PRO A 107 4.30 16.47 13.20
N ASP A 108 3.81 17.70 13.03
CA ASP A 108 4.48 18.86 13.61
C ASP A 108 4.24 18.93 15.12
N GLY A 109 5.28 19.28 15.89
CA GLY A 109 5.17 19.48 17.33
C GLY A 109 6.19 18.68 18.16
N PRO A 110 6.21 18.89 19.48
CA PRO A 110 7.24 18.31 20.35
C PRO A 110 7.00 16.85 20.75
N GLY A 111 5.79 16.31 20.56
CA GLY A 111 5.39 15.02 21.10
C GLY A 111 5.15 15.05 22.61
N PRO A 112 5.22 13.90 23.31
CA PRO A 112 5.45 12.57 22.75
C PRO A 112 4.23 12.09 21.94
N PHE A 113 4.51 11.48 20.78
CA PHE A 113 3.52 10.96 19.85
C PHE A 113 3.40 9.44 19.98
N PRO A 114 2.20 8.84 19.90
CA PRO A 114 2.08 7.41 19.69
C PRO A 114 2.83 7.00 18.41
N MET A 115 3.32 5.77 18.37
CA MET A 115 4.10 5.27 17.24
C MET A 115 3.39 4.13 16.53
N VAL A 116 3.49 4.09 15.20
CA VAL A 116 3.12 2.93 14.40
C VAL A 116 4.31 2.46 13.59
N ILE A 117 4.65 1.17 13.69
CA ILE A 117 5.60 0.52 12.79
C ILE A 117 4.84 -0.02 11.57
N PHE A 118 5.36 0.21 10.37
CA PHE A 118 4.86 -0.40 9.14
C PHE A 118 5.90 -1.33 8.52
N ASN A 119 5.61 -2.63 8.52
CA ASN A 119 6.48 -3.66 7.97
C ASN A 119 6.12 -3.93 6.50
N HIS A 120 7.10 -3.72 5.60
CA HIS A 120 6.95 -3.94 4.17
C HIS A 120 6.79 -5.43 3.82
N GLY A 121 6.14 -5.71 2.69
CA GLY A 121 6.07 -7.04 2.09
C GLY A 121 7.39 -7.49 1.44
N LYS A 122 7.33 -8.56 0.67
CA LYS A 122 8.46 -9.02 -0.15
C LYS A 122 7.94 -9.41 -1.52
N ILE A 123 8.55 -8.88 -2.57
CA ILE A 123 8.30 -9.30 -3.96
C ILE A 123 9.32 -10.38 -4.40
N PRO A 124 9.07 -11.11 -5.50
CA PRO A 124 10.06 -12.00 -6.11
C PRO A 124 11.34 -11.25 -6.52
N GLY A 125 12.47 -11.95 -6.57
CA GLY A 125 13.78 -11.36 -6.86
C GLY A 125 14.67 -11.16 -5.63
N ASP A 126 15.86 -10.59 -5.83
CA ASP A 126 16.81 -10.28 -4.75
C ASP A 126 16.26 -9.12 -3.90
N PRO A 127 16.06 -9.31 -2.58
CA PRO A 127 15.60 -8.26 -1.66
C PRO A 127 16.42 -6.95 -1.71
N ARG A 128 17.72 -7.02 -2.05
CA ARG A 128 18.59 -5.84 -2.11
C ARG A 128 18.20 -4.84 -3.18
N PHE A 129 17.60 -5.31 -4.27
CA PHE A 129 17.14 -4.45 -5.37
C PHE A 129 15.67 -4.02 -5.21
N GLN A 130 15.03 -4.39 -4.10
CA GLN A 130 13.67 -3.91 -3.80
C GLN A 130 13.75 -2.48 -3.27
N ALA A 131 12.78 -1.65 -3.66
CA ALA A 131 12.70 -0.27 -3.23
C ALA A 131 12.60 -0.14 -1.70
N ARG A 132 13.09 0.99 -1.19
CA ARG A 132 12.89 1.41 0.20
C ARG A 132 11.39 1.41 0.54
N SER A 133 11.06 1.06 1.78
CA SER A 133 9.70 1.16 2.29
C SER A 133 9.26 2.63 2.38
N ASP A 134 8.25 2.98 1.59
CA ASP A 134 7.67 4.33 1.52
C ASP A 134 6.12 4.27 1.54
N PRO A 135 5.49 3.90 2.68
CA PRO A 135 4.05 3.62 2.75
C PRO A 135 3.19 4.90 2.88
N LEU A 136 3.30 5.83 1.92
CA LEU A 136 2.72 7.18 2.00
C LEU A 136 1.21 7.21 2.33
N SER A 137 0.40 6.38 1.67
CA SER A 137 -1.05 6.28 1.91
C SER A 137 -1.37 5.92 3.37
N PHE A 138 -0.66 4.93 3.90
CA PHE A 138 -0.79 4.48 5.28
C PHE A 138 -0.25 5.53 6.27
N ALA A 139 0.96 6.04 6.00
CA ALA A 139 1.63 7.01 6.86
C ALA A 139 0.77 8.27 7.04
N ARG A 140 0.15 8.75 5.96
CA ARG A 140 -0.74 9.92 5.99
C ARG A 140 -1.90 9.76 6.94
N GLU A 141 -2.54 8.60 6.93
CA GLU A 141 -3.72 8.39 7.77
C GLU A 141 -3.36 8.39 9.26
N PHE A 142 -2.18 7.88 9.61
CA PHE A 142 -1.67 7.86 10.98
C PHE A 142 -1.07 9.22 11.42
N VAL A 143 -0.30 9.90 10.57
CA VAL A 143 0.25 11.24 10.86
C VAL A 143 -0.87 12.25 11.09
N ARG A 144 -1.96 12.17 10.31
CA ARG A 144 -3.17 12.99 10.54
C ARG A 144 -3.75 12.86 11.95
N ARG A 145 -3.46 11.77 12.65
CA ARG A 145 -3.94 11.46 14.02
C ARG A 145 -2.85 11.60 15.08
N GLY A 146 -1.73 12.23 14.71
CA GLY A 146 -0.65 12.53 15.62
C GLY A 146 0.28 11.35 15.89
N TYR A 147 0.37 10.37 15.00
CA TYR A 147 1.33 9.27 15.13
C TYR A 147 2.65 9.58 14.43
N VAL A 148 3.76 9.17 15.05
CA VAL A 148 5.00 8.90 14.32
C VAL A 148 4.84 7.58 13.58
N VAL A 149 5.14 7.57 12.29
CA VAL A 149 5.12 6.35 11.45
C VAL A 149 6.55 5.97 11.16
N VAL A 150 6.91 4.72 11.43
CA VAL A 150 8.27 4.20 11.24
C VAL A 150 8.21 2.99 10.32
N ALA A 151 8.87 3.06 9.17
CA ALA A 151 8.88 2.03 8.15
C ALA A 151 10.32 1.54 7.95
N PRO A 152 10.77 0.54 8.75
CA PRO A 152 12.10 -0.04 8.58
C PRO A 152 12.14 -0.97 7.37
N ASN A 153 13.17 -0.86 6.55
CA ASN A 153 13.59 -1.93 5.65
C ASN A 153 14.32 -2.99 6.49
N ARG A 154 13.78 -4.21 6.52
CA ARG A 154 14.37 -5.33 7.27
C ARG A 154 15.75 -5.72 6.69
N GLN A 155 16.56 -6.46 7.44
CA GLN A 155 17.91 -6.84 7.04
C GLN A 155 17.96 -7.42 5.62
N GLY A 156 18.92 -6.95 4.82
CA GLY A 156 19.14 -7.38 3.45
C GLY A 156 18.14 -6.85 2.40
N PHE A 157 17.21 -5.97 2.76
CA PHE A 157 16.35 -5.25 1.81
C PHE A 157 16.87 -3.84 1.53
N ALA A 158 16.72 -3.37 0.30
CA ALA A 158 17.16 -2.03 -0.12
C ALA A 158 18.59 -1.74 0.41
N ASP A 159 18.80 -0.58 1.04
CA ASP A 159 20.09 -0.18 1.59
C ASP A 159 20.33 -0.68 3.03
N SER A 160 19.45 -1.50 3.60
CA SER A 160 19.66 -2.10 4.92
C SER A 160 20.82 -3.09 4.89
N GLY A 161 21.65 -3.05 5.93
CA GLY A 161 22.75 -3.98 6.13
C GLY A 161 22.28 -5.41 6.42
N GLY A 162 23.25 -6.30 6.62
CA GLY A 162 22.99 -7.71 6.92
C GLY A 162 22.50 -8.49 5.70
N SER A 163 21.79 -9.59 5.95
CA SER A 163 21.29 -10.48 4.91
C SER A 163 19.86 -10.89 5.18
N TYR A 164 19.08 -11.02 4.11
CA TYR A 164 17.74 -11.58 4.19
C TYR A 164 17.79 -13.03 4.68
N GLN A 165 17.14 -13.29 5.82
CA GLN A 165 16.97 -14.65 6.35
C GLN A 165 15.77 -15.31 5.68
N GLN A 166 16.03 -16.36 4.90
CA GLN A 166 14.99 -17.10 4.17
C GLN A 166 14.43 -18.28 4.98
N ASP A 167 15.21 -18.88 5.88
CA ASP A 167 14.86 -20.02 6.75
C ASP A 167 14.22 -21.24 6.04
N GLY A 168 14.50 -21.41 4.75
CA GLY A 168 14.02 -22.55 3.98
C GLY A 168 12.49 -22.64 3.99
N CYS A 169 11.95 -23.81 4.37
CA CYS A 169 10.52 -24.07 4.46
C CYS A 169 9.91 -23.82 5.86
N ASP A 170 10.71 -23.33 6.81
CA ASP A 170 10.26 -22.98 8.15
C ASP A 170 9.74 -21.53 8.17
N VAL A 171 8.45 -21.39 7.90
CA VAL A 171 7.78 -20.09 7.88
C VAL A 171 7.73 -19.45 9.28
N ALA A 172 7.72 -20.25 10.35
CA ALA A 172 7.64 -19.77 11.72
C ALA A 172 8.97 -19.14 12.15
N SER A 173 10.09 -19.82 11.89
CA SER A 173 11.44 -19.27 12.08
C SER A 173 11.62 -18.01 11.25
N ASN A 174 11.22 -18.05 9.98
CA ASN A 174 11.36 -16.89 9.09
C ASN A 174 10.68 -15.65 9.68
N GLY A 175 9.41 -15.75 10.08
CA GLY A 175 8.70 -14.61 10.63
C GLY A 175 9.32 -14.08 11.94
N LEU A 176 9.86 -14.95 12.78
CA LEU A 176 10.55 -14.54 14.02
C LEU A 176 11.89 -13.84 13.74
N GLY A 177 12.68 -14.34 12.78
CA GLY A 177 13.90 -13.66 12.34
C GLY A 177 13.61 -12.25 11.81
N GLN A 178 12.53 -12.10 11.04
CA GLN A 178 12.07 -10.80 10.55
C GLN A 178 11.49 -9.91 11.66
N ALA A 179 10.89 -10.49 12.70
CA ALA A 179 10.38 -9.77 13.87
C ALA A 179 11.49 -9.20 14.76
N ALA A 180 12.70 -9.74 14.71
CA ALA A 180 13.86 -9.21 15.44
C ALA A 180 14.20 -7.77 15.00
N ASP A 181 14.14 -7.48 13.70
CA ASP A 181 14.32 -6.13 13.15
C ASP A 181 13.23 -5.16 13.62
N VAL A 182 12.00 -5.65 13.73
CA VAL A 182 10.87 -4.89 14.28
C VAL A 182 11.13 -4.55 15.75
N ALA A 183 11.63 -5.51 16.53
CA ALA A 183 11.97 -5.32 17.93
C ALA A 183 13.12 -4.32 18.11
N ALA A 184 14.17 -4.41 17.30
CA ALA A 184 15.28 -3.46 17.29
C ALA A 184 14.81 -2.04 16.95
N THR A 185 13.95 -1.91 15.93
CA THR A 185 13.36 -0.64 15.52
C THR A 185 12.54 -0.01 16.63
N ILE A 186 11.65 -0.78 17.27
CA ILE A 186 10.86 -0.30 18.40
C ILE A 186 11.76 0.09 19.58
N GLY A 187 12.78 -0.71 19.88
CA GLY A 187 13.71 -0.45 20.98
C GLY A 187 14.54 0.81 20.78
N TYR A 188 14.94 1.12 19.53
CA TYR A 188 15.61 2.36 19.16
C TYR A 188 14.65 3.55 19.28
N MET A 189 13.52 3.50 18.57
CA MET A 189 12.57 4.62 18.48
C MET A 189 11.90 4.94 19.81
N SER A 190 11.73 3.97 20.71
CA SER A 190 11.19 4.21 22.06
C SER A 190 12.08 5.08 22.95
N LYS A 191 13.33 5.34 22.55
CA LYS A 191 14.26 6.24 23.25
C LYS A 191 14.21 7.68 22.71
N GLU A 192 13.57 7.89 21.56
CA GLU A 192 13.43 9.21 20.97
C GLU A 192 12.47 10.06 21.82
N PRO A 193 12.84 11.32 22.14
CA PRO A 193 12.08 12.14 23.11
C PRO A 193 10.67 12.51 22.62
N TYR A 194 10.43 12.43 21.32
CA TYR A 194 9.14 12.72 20.70
C TYR A 194 8.25 11.48 20.55
N VAL A 195 8.66 10.30 21.04
CA VAL A 195 7.88 9.05 20.95
C VAL A 195 7.28 8.67 22.31
N ASP A 196 5.98 8.37 22.33
CA ASP A 196 5.30 7.72 23.45
C ASP A 196 5.49 6.21 23.35
N ALA A 197 6.49 5.70 24.07
CA ALA A 197 6.78 4.27 24.14
C ALA A 197 5.67 3.42 24.82
N GLY A 198 4.61 4.04 25.35
CA GLY A 198 3.44 3.37 25.93
C GLY A 198 2.27 3.15 24.97
N GLN A 199 2.35 3.70 23.74
CA GLN A 199 1.30 3.66 22.72
C GLN A 199 1.87 3.26 21.37
N ILE A 200 2.13 1.96 21.20
CA ILE A 200 2.75 1.43 19.99
C ILE A 200 1.75 0.52 19.23
N VAL A 201 1.66 0.74 17.93
CA VAL A 201 0.99 -0.13 16.96
C VAL A 201 2.05 -0.77 16.08
N VAL A 202 1.89 -2.06 15.76
CA VAL A 202 2.71 -2.72 14.74
C VAL A 202 1.79 -3.19 13.64
N ALA A 203 2.06 -2.75 12.42
CA ALA A 203 1.30 -3.10 11.25
C ALA A 203 2.23 -3.64 10.17
N GLY A 204 1.70 -4.44 9.26
CA GLY A 204 2.47 -4.89 8.11
C GLY A 204 1.61 -5.51 7.04
N THR A 205 2.19 -5.62 5.85
CA THR A 205 1.53 -6.21 4.68
C THR A 205 2.29 -7.39 4.12
N SER A 206 1.58 -8.41 3.63
CA SER A 206 2.20 -9.57 3.00
C SER A 206 3.24 -10.21 3.93
N HIS A 207 4.50 -10.34 3.49
CA HIS A 207 5.57 -10.82 4.37
C HIS A 207 5.77 -9.98 5.64
N GLY A 208 5.54 -8.68 5.59
CA GLY A 208 5.54 -7.80 6.78
C GLY A 208 4.35 -8.04 7.70
N GLY A 209 3.21 -8.52 7.18
CA GLY A 209 2.07 -8.98 7.98
C GLY A 209 2.40 -10.24 8.76
N LEU A 210 3.13 -11.19 8.15
CA LEU A 210 3.69 -12.35 8.86
C LEU A 210 4.63 -11.91 10.00
N ALA A 211 5.60 -11.03 9.69
CA ALA A 211 6.54 -10.51 10.69
C ALA A 211 5.84 -9.76 11.84
N THR A 212 4.76 -9.02 11.53
CA THR A 212 3.93 -8.34 12.53
C THR A 212 3.27 -9.33 13.49
N MET A 213 2.72 -10.43 12.96
CA MET A 213 2.09 -11.45 13.79
C MET A 213 3.10 -12.27 14.59
N ALA A 214 4.28 -12.53 14.03
CA ALA A 214 5.40 -13.16 14.73
C ALA A 214 5.92 -12.28 15.88
N TYR A 215 6.11 -10.98 15.63
CA TYR A 215 6.51 -10.00 16.65
C TYR A 215 5.53 -9.97 17.84
N GLY A 216 4.24 -10.21 17.60
CA GLY A 216 3.22 -10.34 18.63
C GLY A 216 3.51 -11.36 19.74
N THR A 217 4.43 -12.29 19.50
CA THR A 217 4.87 -13.30 20.48
C THR A 217 5.90 -12.77 21.49
N GLU A 218 6.62 -11.71 21.12
CA GLU A 218 7.73 -11.09 21.85
C GLU A 218 7.52 -9.59 22.07
N ALA A 219 6.29 -9.11 21.86
CA ALA A 219 5.96 -7.69 21.84
C ALA A 219 6.40 -6.95 23.12
N ALA A 220 6.97 -5.77 22.93
CA ALA A 220 7.32 -4.87 24.02
C ALA A 220 6.07 -4.41 24.79
N LYS A 221 6.24 -4.07 26.07
CA LYS A 221 5.12 -3.73 26.98
C LYS A 221 4.22 -2.60 26.47
N GLY A 222 4.76 -1.65 25.70
CA GLY A 222 4.03 -0.52 25.14
C GLY A 222 3.17 -0.83 23.91
N VAL A 223 3.27 -2.04 23.36
CA VAL A 223 2.57 -2.44 22.15
C VAL A 223 1.13 -2.82 22.49
N ARG A 224 0.17 -2.12 21.86
CA ARG A 224 -1.26 -2.25 22.19
C ARG A 224 -2.09 -2.91 21.10
N ALA A 225 -1.58 -2.94 19.87
CA ALA A 225 -2.31 -3.42 18.71
C ALA A 225 -1.35 -3.97 17.64
N LEU A 226 -1.74 -5.09 17.03
CA LEU A 226 -1.16 -5.64 15.82
C LEU A 226 -2.16 -5.53 14.66
N ILE A 227 -1.72 -5.09 13.48
CA ILE A 227 -2.58 -5.00 12.29
C ILE A 227 -1.93 -5.77 11.13
N ASN A 228 -2.59 -6.83 10.70
CA ASN A 228 -2.14 -7.71 9.65
C ASN A 228 -2.94 -7.45 8.37
N PHE A 229 -2.32 -6.83 7.35
CA PHE A 229 -2.92 -6.61 6.04
C PHE A 229 -2.45 -7.69 5.05
N SER A 230 -3.32 -8.63 4.70
CA SER A 230 -2.99 -9.71 3.77
C SER A 230 -1.65 -10.38 4.09
N GLY A 231 -1.38 -10.71 5.35
CA GLY A 231 -0.08 -11.23 5.77
C GLY A 231 0.15 -12.69 5.47
N GLY A 232 1.39 -13.04 5.14
CA GLY A 232 1.82 -14.41 4.89
C GLY A 232 3.18 -14.47 4.21
N LEU A 233 3.67 -15.69 3.98
CA LEU A 233 4.86 -15.94 3.17
C LEU A 233 4.60 -17.12 2.25
N ARG A 234 4.61 -16.85 0.94
CA ARG A 234 4.39 -17.85 -0.09
C ARG A 234 5.71 -18.53 -0.41
N GLN A 235 5.72 -19.86 -0.38
CA GLN A 235 6.92 -20.67 -0.60
C GLN A 235 6.63 -21.84 -1.54
N ASP A 236 6.32 -21.54 -2.81
CA ASP A 236 5.89 -22.56 -3.78
C ASP A 236 6.90 -23.71 -3.98
N ALA A 237 8.18 -23.50 -3.67
CA ALA A 237 9.22 -24.53 -3.71
C ALA A 237 9.14 -25.56 -2.56
N CYS A 238 8.32 -25.30 -1.54
CA CYS A 238 8.15 -26.17 -0.37
C CYS A 238 6.90 -27.04 -0.52
N THR A 239 7.07 -28.36 -0.40
CA THR A 239 5.95 -29.29 -0.33
C THR A 239 5.04 -28.92 0.85
N GLY A 240 3.74 -28.76 0.60
CA GLY A 240 2.78 -28.40 1.64
C GLY A 240 2.95 -26.98 2.21
N TRP A 241 3.50 -26.02 1.44
CA TRP A 241 3.78 -24.68 1.94
C TRP A 241 2.57 -23.96 2.59
N GLN A 242 1.34 -24.25 2.15
CA GLN A 242 0.12 -23.72 2.75
C GLN A 242 -0.10 -24.24 4.18
N ASP A 243 0.22 -25.51 4.42
CA ASP A 243 0.16 -26.11 5.76
C ASP A 243 1.28 -25.55 6.63
N ASN A 244 2.49 -25.37 6.10
CA ASN A 244 3.59 -24.73 6.83
C ASN A 244 3.22 -23.30 7.26
N LEU A 245 2.59 -22.53 6.36
CA LEU A 245 2.12 -21.18 6.67
C LEU A 245 0.99 -21.20 7.72
N THR A 246 0.04 -22.12 7.59
CA THR A 246 -1.05 -22.31 8.57
C THR A 246 -0.49 -22.68 9.95
N GLN A 247 0.49 -23.59 9.99
CA GLN A 247 1.16 -24.00 11.21
C GLN A 247 1.91 -22.82 11.85
N ALA A 248 2.65 -22.02 11.07
CA ALA A 248 3.36 -20.85 11.58
C ALA A 248 2.42 -19.86 12.28
N PHE A 249 1.25 -19.57 11.69
CA PHE A 249 0.26 -18.74 12.36
C PHE A 249 -0.33 -19.41 13.61
N GLY A 250 -0.52 -20.73 13.62
CA GLY A 250 -0.84 -21.47 14.84
C GLY A 250 0.21 -21.31 15.94
N ASP A 251 1.49 -21.40 15.59
CA ASP A 251 2.61 -21.27 16.54
C ASP A 251 2.69 -19.86 17.13
N TYR A 252 2.48 -18.82 16.30
CA TYR A 252 2.38 -17.45 16.77
C TYR A 252 1.17 -17.25 17.70
N GLY A 253 0.02 -17.82 17.34
CA GLY A 253 -1.20 -17.77 18.15
C GLY A 253 -0.97 -18.33 19.55
N GLY A 254 -0.30 -19.47 19.69
CA GLY A 254 0.00 -20.08 21.00
C GLY A 254 0.92 -19.24 21.89
N LYS A 255 1.57 -18.20 21.34
CA LYS A 255 2.48 -17.29 22.06
C LYS A 255 2.02 -15.83 22.04
N ALA A 256 0.89 -15.52 21.40
CA ALA A 256 0.41 -14.16 21.22
C ALA A 256 0.17 -13.45 22.56
N ARG A 257 0.58 -12.17 22.64
CA ARG A 257 0.44 -11.33 23.84
C ARG A 257 -0.35 -10.05 23.61
N VAL A 258 -0.63 -9.72 22.36
CA VAL A 258 -1.25 -8.44 21.95
C VAL A 258 -2.46 -8.73 21.10
N ALA A 259 -3.49 -7.89 21.24
CA ALA A 259 -4.67 -7.97 20.40
C ALA A 259 -4.31 -7.73 18.92
N SER A 260 -4.95 -8.45 18.00
CA SER A 260 -4.69 -8.37 16.57
C SER A 260 -5.95 -8.17 15.73
N LEU A 261 -5.80 -7.37 14.66
CA LEU A 261 -6.79 -7.20 13.60
C LEU A 261 -6.18 -7.70 12.28
N TRP A 262 -6.92 -8.55 11.58
CA TRP A 262 -6.51 -9.18 10.32
C TRP A 262 -7.45 -8.70 9.23
N LEU A 263 -6.92 -8.16 8.15
CA LEU A 263 -7.68 -7.65 7.00
C LEU A 263 -7.25 -8.41 5.76
N TYR A 264 -8.19 -9.13 5.14
CA TYR A 264 -8.00 -9.90 3.91
C TYR A 264 -9.21 -9.67 2.99
N GLY A 265 -9.05 -9.91 1.69
CA GLY A 265 -10.14 -9.75 0.71
C GLY A 265 -10.27 -10.93 -0.23
N ASP A 266 -11.44 -11.05 -0.85
CA ASP A 266 -11.86 -12.22 -1.65
C ASP A 266 -11.00 -12.46 -2.89
N ASN A 267 -10.59 -11.37 -3.56
CA ASN A 267 -9.82 -11.41 -4.80
C ASN A 267 -8.31 -11.20 -4.57
N ASP A 268 -7.79 -11.57 -3.40
CA ASP A 268 -6.35 -11.54 -3.11
C ASP A 268 -5.64 -12.57 -4.01
N SER A 269 -4.68 -12.10 -4.80
CA SER A 269 -3.97 -12.94 -5.78
C SER A 269 -2.99 -13.93 -5.14
N VAL A 270 -2.70 -13.78 -3.84
CA VAL A 270 -1.68 -14.56 -3.13
C VAL A 270 -2.32 -15.54 -2.14
N TRP A 271 -3.35 -15.10 -1.41
CA TRP A 271 -4.01 -15.90 -0.36
C TRP A 271 -5.46 -16.21 -0.72
N SER A 272 -5.79 -17.49 -0.93
CA SER A 272 -7.19 -17.87 -1.12
C SER A 272 -8.02 -17.69 0.16
N PRO A 273 -9.33 -17.44 0.08
CA PRO A 273 -10.21 -17.33 1.26
C PRO A 273 -10.17 -18.55 2.18
N ASP A 274 -10.02 -19.76 1.61
CA ASP A 274 -9.85 -21.01 2.36
C ASP A 274 -8.54 -21.02 3.17
N LEU A 275 -7.43 -20.61 2.55
CA LEU A 275 -6.15 -20.52 3.24
C LEU A 275 -6.20 -19.48 4.37
N VAL A 276 -6.79 -18.31 4.13
CA VAL A 276 -6.98 -17.28 5.17
C VAL A 276 -7.79 -17.81 6.35
N SER A 277 -8.89 -18.52 6.06
CA SER A 277 -9.73 -19.13 7.10
C SER A 277 -8.95 -20.15 7.94
N LYS A 278 -8.13 -20.99 7.30
CA LYS A 278 -7.25 -21.95 7.98
C LYS A 278 -6.19 -21.28 8.85
N MET A 279 -5.48 -20.27 8.32
CA MET A 279 -4.47 -19.51 9.08
C MET A 279 -5.07 -18.86 10.32
N PHE A 280 -6.22 -18.17 10.18
CA PHE A 280 -6.86 -17.49 11.30
C PHE A 280 -7.42 -18.48 12.34
N ALA A 281 -8.05 -19.57 11.89
CA ALA A 281 -8.51 -20.62 12.79
C ALA A 281 -7.34 -21.24 13.59
N ALA A 282 -6.24 -21.57 12.92
CA ALA A 282 -5.05 -22.10 13.58
C ALA A 282 -4.50 -21.13 14.65
N TYR A 283 -4.37 -19.84 14.31
CA TYR A 283 -3.93 -18.79 15.24
C TYR A 283 -4.87 -18.67 16.46
N ARG A 284 -6.18 -18.56 16.23
CA ARG A 284 -7.19 -18.40 17.29
C ARG A 284 -7.26 -19.64 18.19
N ASP A 285 -7.32 -20.82 17.59
CA ASP A 285 -7.49 -22.07 18.33
C ASP A 285 -6.23 -22.40 19.15
N ALA A 286 -5.04 -21.98 18.69
CA ALA A 286 -3.81 -22.11 19.47
C ALA A 286 -3.80 -21.30 20.77
N GLN A 287 -4.51 -20.17 20.83
CA GLN A 287 -4.58 -19.35 22.04
C GLN A 287 -5.33 -20.03 23.19
N THR A 288 -6.22 -20.98 22.89
CA THR A 288 -7.01 -21.68 23.92
C THR A 288 -6.28 -22.88 24.51
N ARG A 289 -5.12 -23.27 23.97
CA ARG A 289 -4.37 -24.47 24.35
C ARG A 289 -3.45 -24.30 25.56
N GLY A 290 -3.42 -23.13 26.20
CA GLY A 290 -2.57 -22.88 27.36
C GLY A 290 -3.29 -22.13 28.48
N ASP A 291 -2.66 -22.09 29.66
CA ASP A 291 -3.21 -21.43 30.86
C ASP A 291 -3.13 -19.89 30.82
N ARG A 292 -2.89 -19.31 29.63
CA ARG A 292 -2.78 -17.87 29.42
C ARG A 292 -4.13 -17.32 28.95
N PRO A 293 -4.56 -16.14 29.43
CA PRO A 293 -5.75 -15.50 28.88
C PRO A 293 -5.61 -15.29 27.37
N ALA A 294 -6.60 -15.72 26.61
CA ALA A 294 -6.65 -15.45 25.18
C ALA A 294 -6.68 -13.94 24.93
N VAL A 295 -5.96 -13.49 23.90
CA VAL A 295 -5.94 -12.11 23.45
C VAL A 295 -6.88 -11.95 22.26
N THR A 296 -7.56 -10.81 22.16
CA THR A 296 -8.53 -10.59 21.08
C THR A 296 -7.86 -10.68 19.71
N ALA A 297 -8.37 -11.55 18.84
CA ALA A 297 -8.00 -11.60 17.43
C ALA A 297 -9.27 -11.48 16.60
N LYS A 298 -9.28 -10.57 15.61
CA LYS A 298 -10.44 -10.35 14.72
C LYS A 298 -10.00 -10.47 13.27
N LEU A 299 -10.65 -11.36 12.53
CA LEU A 299 -10.57 -11.41 11.07
C LEU A 299 -11.67 -10.54 10.47
N VAL A 300 -11.30 -9.75 9.47
CA VAL A 300 -12.18 -8.92 8.68
C VAL A 300 -11.93 -9.25 7.23
N ASP A 301 -12.96 -9.78 6.60
CA ASP A 301 -13.06 -9.86 5.17
C ASP A 301 -13.67 -8.54 4.66
N PHE A 302 -12.92 -7.81 3.84
CA PHE A 302 -13.38 -6.56 3.26
C PHE A 302 -13.98 -6.73 1.85
N GLY A 303 -14.16 -7.96 1.40
CA GLY A 303 -14.65 -8.30 0.08
C GLY A 303 -13.59 -8.11 -1.01
N SER A 304 -14.05 -7.83 -2.23
CA SER A 304 -13.14 -7.57 -3.35
C SER A 304 -12.64 -6.12 -3.37
N TYR A 305 -11.36 -5.94 -3.69
CA TYR A 305 -10.78 -4.61 -3.94
C TYR A 305 -10.15 -4.55 -5.32
N LYS A 306 -10.68 -3.64 -6.14
CA LYS A 306 -10.25 -3.39 -7.52
C LYS A 306 -9.99 -4.71 -8.27
N ASN A 307 -8.81 -4.89 -8.85
CA ASN A 307 -8.38 -6.14 -9.50
C ASN A 307 -7.60 -7.09 -8.57
N ASP A 308 -7.10 -6.62 -7.43
CA ASP A 308 -6.37 -7.45 -6.47
C ASP A 308 -6.51 -6.87 -5.05
N ALA A 309 -7.01 -7.66 -4.11
CA ALA A 309 -7.12 -7.26 -2.71
C ALA A 309 -5.76 -7.12 -2.01
N HIS A 310 -4.71 -7.76 -2.53
CA HIS A 310 -3.38 -7.74 -1.91
C HIS A 310 -2.75 -6.35 -1.87
N ARG A 311 -3.19 -5.42 -2.73
CA ARG A 311 -2.65 -4.05 -2.81
C ARG A 311 -3.36 -3.02 -1.92
N LEU A 312 -4.40 -3.42 -1.18
CA LEU A 312 -5.32 -2.51 -0.49
C LEU A 312 -4.62 -1.42 0.33
N VAL A 313 -3.63 -1.78 1.14
CA VAL A 313 -3.01 -0.86 2.11
C VAL A 313 -2.07 0.17 1.48
N GLY A 314 -1.48 -0.16 0.31
CA GLY A 314 -0.60 0.76 -0.43
C GLY A 314 -1.39 1.82 -1.20
N ASP A 315 -2.64 1.52 -1.55
CA ASP A 315 -3.50 2.42 -2.31
C ASP A 315 -4.15 3.50 -1.44
N ARG A 316 -4.10 4.75 -1.91
CA ARG A 316 -4.82 5.87 -1.29
C ARG A 316 -6.33 5.63 -1.24
N ASP A 317 -6.88 4.99 -2.28
CA ASP A 317 -8.29 4.62 -2.34
C ASP A 317 -8.66 3.53 -1.35
N GLY A 318 -7.70 2.73 -0.89
CA GLY A 318 -7.92 1.66 0.09
C GLY A 318 -8.21 2.20 1.49
N VAL A 319 -7.73 3.41 1.82
CA VAL A 319 -7.91 4.04 3.14
C VAL A 319 -9.38 4.09 3.55
N LYS A 320 -10.29 4.45 2.64
CA LYS A 320 -11.73 4.52 2.94
C LYS A 320 -12.36 3.14 3.26
N ILE A 321 -11.69 2.06 2.90
CA ILE A 321 -12.15 0.67 3.14
C ILE A 321 -11.58 0.17 4.46
N TRP A 322 -10.26 0.27 4.66
CA TRP A 322 -9.63 -0.31 5.85
C TRP A 322 -9.68 0.60 7.08
N TRP A 323 -9.62 1.94 6.91
CA TRP A 323 -9.52 2.86 8.04
C TRP A 323 -10.67 2.72 9.04
N PRO A 324 -11.97 2.67 8.65
CA PRO A 324 -13.06 2.58 9.63
C PRO A 324 -12.94 1.39 10.58
N THR A 325 -12.44 0.26 10.06
CA THR A 325 -12.25 -0.95 10.85
C THR A 325 -11.01 -0.88 11.74
N VAL A 326 -9.92 -0.30 11.22
CA VAL A 326 -8.72 -0.01 12.00
C VAL A 326 -9.00 0.98 13.12
N GLU A 327 -9.73 2.06 12.84
CA GLU A 327 -10.13 3.08 13.81
C GLU A 327 -10.90 2.48 14.98
N ALA A 328 -11.94 1.70 14.70
CA ALA A 328 -12.73 1.04 15.74
C ALA A 328 -11.85 0.11 16.59
N PHE A 329 -10.91 -0.60 15.96
CA PHE A 329 -9.97 -1.47 16.65
C PHE A 329 -9.00 -0.66 17.53
N LEU A 330 -8.35 0.39 17.01
CA LEU A 330 -7.43 1.25 17.76
C LEU A 330 -8.14 1.92 18.96
N ALA A 331 -9.35 2.43 18.75
CA ALA A 331 -10.17 3.01 19.82
C ALA A 331 -10.47 1.98 20.92
N SER A 332 -10.80 0.73 20.55
CA SER A 332 -11.01 -0.36 21.52
C SER A 332 -9.75 -0.73 22.33
N ARG A 333 -8.57 -0.32 21.86
CA ARG A 333 -7.28 -0.49 22.53
C ARG A 333 -6.81 0.76 23.30
N GLY A 334 -7.64 1.80 23.33
CA GLY A 334 -7.34 3.07 23.99
C GLY A 334 -6.25 3.88 23.29
N LEU A 335 -6.12 3.70 21.96
CA LEU A 335 -5.20 4.45 21.12
C LEU A 335 -5.93 5.64 20.46
N PRO A 336 -5.26 6.78 20.24
CA PRO A 336 -5.89 7.97 19.67
C PRO A 336 -6.28 7.75 18.21
N THR A 337 -7.45 8.26 17.85
CA THR A 337 -8.00 8.15 16.49
C THR A 337 -8.55 9.46 15.94
N ALA A 338 -8.62 10.51 16.76
CA ALA A 338 -9.09 11.81 16.33
C ALA A 338 -8.10 12.45 15.34
N VAL A 339 -8.61 13.07 14.29
CA VAL A 339 -7.80 13.87 13.37
C VAL A 339 -7.29 15.10 14.13
N GLN A 340 -5.97 15.27 14.15
CA GLN A 340 -5.25 16.36 14.81
C GLN A 340 -4.51 17.25 13.82
N TYR A 341 -4.23 16.74 12.61
CA TYR A 341 -3.47 17.43 11.58
C TYR A 341 -4.15 17.30 10.22
N ARG A 342 -4.05 18.36 9.42
CA ARG A 342 -4.26 18.26 7.98
C ARG A 342 -2.92 17.97 7.31
N VAL A 343 -2.78 16.80 6.71
CA VAL A 343 -1.62 16.53 5.85
C VAL A 343 -1.92 17.06 4.46
N ALA A 344 -1.07 17.95 3.96
CA ALA A 344 -1.18 18.46 2.60
C ALA A 344 -1.13 17.30 1.60
N THR A 345 -1.99 17.33 0.59
CA THR A 345 -1.97 16.37 -0.50
C THR A 345 -1.74 17.13 -1.80
N GLN A 346 -1.07 16.49 -2.76
CA GLN A 346 -0.95 17.07 -4.09
C GLN A 346 -2.34 17.17 -4.71
N ALA A 347 -2.80 18.40 -4.92
CA ALA A 347 -4.07 18.64 -5.57
C ALA A 347 -4.00 18.16 -7.02
N ALA A 348 -5.04 17.46 -7.47
CA ALA A 348 -5.20 17.16 -8.89
C ALA A 348 -5.35 18.49 -9.66
N PRO A 349 -4.70 18.63 -10.83
CA PRO A 349 -4.90 19.81 -11.66
C PRO A 349 -6.37 20.00 -12.05
N HIS A 350 -6.80 21.24 -12.22
CA HIS A 350 -8.15 21.55 -12.64
C HIS A 350 -8.40 21.13 -14.09
N GLY A 351 -9.64 20.75 -14.39
CA GLY A 351 -10.05 20.46 -15.75
C GLY A 351 -9.98 21.71 -16.62
N THR A 352 -9.45 21.55 -17.83
CA THR A 352 -9.20 22.67 -18.76
C THR A 352 -10.33 22.87 -19.76
N GLY A 353 -11.25 21.91 -19.86
CA GLY A 353 -12.27 21.89 -20.91
C GLY A 353 -11.74 21.58 -22.32
N TYR A 354 -10.47 21.15 -22.43
CA TYR A 354 -9.83 20.84 -23.71
C TYR A 354 -10.56 19.76 -24.52
N ALA A 355 -10.98 18.68 -23.87
CA ALA A 355 -11.74 17.59 -24.49
C ALA A 355 -12.56 16.83 -23.44
N GLN A 356 -13.55 16.05 -23.89
CA GLN A 356 -14.20 15.05 -23.03
C GLN A 356 -13.23 13.92 -22.71
N ILE A 357 -13.36 13.30 -21.54
CA ILE A 357 -12.43 12.25 -21.09
C ILE A 357 -12.43 11.04 -22.04
N ASP A 358 -13.55 10.73 -22.68
CA ASP A 358 -13.71 9.61 -23.62
C ASP A 358 -13.27 9.94 -25.06
N SER A 359 -12.82 11.16 -25.33
CA SER A 359 -12.36 11.61 -26.65
C SER A 359 -10.94 11.11 -26.95
N VAL A 360 -10.80 9.81 -27.24
CA VAL A 360 -9.51 9.17 -27.54
C VAL A 360 -8.75 9.85 -28.68
N GLY A 361 -9.47 10.38 -29.68
CA GLY A 361 -8.86 11.10 -30.80
C GLY A 361 -8.29 12.49 -30.44
N ALA A 362 -8.59 13.01 -29.26
CA ALA A 362 -8.11 14.32 -28.81
C ALA A 362 -6.78 14.25 -28.03
N VAL A 363 -6.33 13.05 -27.66
CA VAL A 363 -5.04 12.85 -26.98
C VAL A 363 -3.91 13.29 -27.92
N PRO A 364 -3.12 14.31 -27.56
CA PRO A 364 -2.13 14.88 -28.45
C PRO A 364 -0.90 13.97 -28.58
N TYR A 365 -0.18 14.11 -29.70
CA TYR A 365 1.12 13.49 -30.01
C TYR A 365 1.17 11.95 -30.10
N VAL A 366 0.17 11.24 -29.58
CA VAL A 366 0.16 9.78 -29.55
C VAL A 366 -0.23 9.14 -30.88
N ASP A 367 0.43 8.03 -31.19
CA ASP A 367 0.09 7.17 -32.31
C ASP A 367 -1.08 6.22 -31.98
N GLN A 368 -1.30 5.19 -32.81
CA GLN A 368 -2.38 4.23 -32.57
C GLN A 368 -2.18 3.45 -31.27
N ALA A 369 -0.94 3.07 -30.93
CA ALA A 369 -0.67 2.35 -29.69
C ALA A 369 -0.94 3.23 -28.47
N GLY A 370 -0.61 4.52 -28.52
CA GLY A 370 -0.95 5.44 -27.43
C GLY A 370 -2.45 5.69 -27.31
N ARG A 371 -3.19 5.70 -28.42
CA ARG A 371 -4.67 5.70 -28.37
C ARG A 371 -5.23 4.43 -27.73
N ASP A 372 -4.65 3.27 -28.03
CA ASP A 372 -5.01 2.00 -27.38
C ASP A 372 -4.64 1.98 -25.90
N GLY A 373 -3.48 2.53 -25.54
CA GLY A 373 -3.06 2.79 -24.17
C GLY A 373 -4.05 3.69 -23.42
N TYR A 374 -4.51 4.76 -24.06
CA TYR A 374 -5.52 5.64 -23.47
C TYR A 374 -6.88 4.94 -23.30
N ARG A 375 -7.31 4.12 -24.28
CA ARG A 375 -8.51 3.27 -24.11
C ARG A 375 -8.37 2.31 -22.94
N ASN A 376 -7.16 1.81 -22.66
CA ASN A 376 -6.92 0.99 -21.49
C ASN A 376 -7.00 1.81 -20.21
N PHE A 377 -6.38 2.99 -20.17
CA PHE A 377 -6.48 3.95 -19.05
C PHE A 377 -7.93 4.26 -18.66
N LEU A 378 -8.82 4.45 -19.64
CA LEU A 378 -10.24 4.74 -19.39
C LEU A 378 -10.98 3.61 -18.64
N LYS A 379 -10.47 2.38 -18.70
CA LYS A 379 -11.04 1.20 -18.01
C LYS A 379 -10.51 1.02 -16.59
N GLN A 380 -9.47 1.76 -16.20
CA GLN A 380 -8.81 1.58 -14.91
C GLN A 380 -9.64 2.18 -13.78
N TYR A 381 -9.38 1.76 -12.54
CA TYR A 381 -10.08 2.29 -11.37
C TYR A 381 -9.76 3.77 -11.11
N PRO A 382 -10.54 4.48 -10.28
CA PRO A 382 -10.18 5.81 -9.78
C PRO A 382 -8.80 5.85 -9.12
N SER A 383 -8.28 7.07 -8.93
CA SER A 383 -6.86 7.35 -8.64
C SER A 383 -5.96 6.83 -9.77
N ARG A 384 -6.11 7.46 -10.94
CA ARG A 384 -5.34 7.17 -12.15
C ARG A 384 -4.89 8.44 -12.86
N ALA A 385 -3.80 8.37 -13.60
CA ALA A 385 -3.30 9.47 -14.42
C ALA A 385 -2.74 8.98 -15.75
N PHE A 386 -2.84 9.82 -16.78
CA PHE A 386 -2.28 9.61 -18.10
C PHE A 386 -1.37 10.78 -18.46
N ALA A 387 -0.14 10.49 -18.85
CA ALA A 387 0.87 11.47 -19.26
C ALA A 387 1.27 11.25 -20.71
N VAL A 388 1.55 12.34 -21.40
CA VAL A 388 2.01 12.37 -22.80
C VAL A 388 3.15 13.36 -22.95
N SER A 389 3.95 13.15 -23.98
CA SER A 389 5.02 14.05 -24.39
C SER A 389 4.92 14.39 -25.87
N ASP A 390 5.49 15.54 -26.24
CA ASP A 390 5.57 16.03 -27.61
C ASP A 390 6.39 15.07 -28.51
N SER A 391 7.27 14.25 -27.92
CA SER A 391 8.00 13.18 -28.60
C SER A 391 7.11 12.00 -29.05
N GLY A 392 5.84 11.98 -28.63
CA GLY A 392 4.90 10.87 -28.82
C GLY A 392 4.98 9.77 -27.75
N ALA A 393 5.89 9.90 -26.77
CA ALA A 393 5.95 9.02 -25.61
C ALA A 393 4.73 9.23 -24.71
N TRP A 394 4.31 8.17 -24.04
CA TRP A 394 3.16 8.21 -23.13
C TRP A 394 3.27 7.15 -22.05
N SER A 395 2.59 7.40 -20.94
CA SER A 395 2.40 6.40 -19.90
C SER A 395 1.13 6.68 -19.11
N TRP A 396 0.65 5.68 -18.40
CA TRP A 396 -0.37 5.85 -17.38
C TRP A 396 -0.09 4.99 -16.15
N ALA A 397 -0.69 5.40 -15.05
CA ALA A 397 -0.64 4.68 -13.79
C ALA A 397 -2.00 4.69 -13.09
N GLU A 398 -2.27 3.66 -12.30
CA GLU A 398 -3.46 3.52 -11.47
C GLU A 398 -3.14 2.95 -10.08
N GLY A 399 -3.78 3.52 -9.07
CA GLY A 399 -3.58 3.17 -7.67
C GLY A 399 -2.38 3.88 -7.04
N GLY A 400 -1.89 3.30 -5.96
CA GLY A 400 -0.79 3.84 -5.17
C GLY A 400 -1.18 5.14 -4.47
N ASP A 401 -0.18 5.91 -4.07
CA ASP A 401 -0.38 7.20 -3.43
C ASP A 401 -0.49 8.36 -4.44
N ASN A 402 0.42 8.37 -5.43
CA ASN A 402 0.56 9.44 -6.41
C ASN A 402 0.68 8.91 -7.86
N PRO A 403 -0.44 8.46 -8.47
CA PRO A 403 -0.44 7.97 -9.85
C PRO A 403 -0.01 9.04 -10.87
N MET A 404 -0.13 10.33 -10.54
CA MET A 404 0.31 11.43 -11.42
C MET A 404 1.83 11.43 -11.59
N ALA A 405 2.58 11.35 -10.49
CA ALA A 405 4.04 11.31 -10.53
C ALA A 405 4.54 10.04 -11.23
N VAL A 406 3.90 8.89 -10.98
CA VAL A 406 4.26 7.61 -11.61
C VAL A 406 4.04 7.67 -13.13
N ALA A 407 2.89 8.19 -13.58
CA ALA A 407 2.62 8.33 -15.02
C ALA A 407 3.63 9.26 -15.71
N ILE A 408 4.01 10.37 -15.08
CA ILE A 408 5.03 11.28 -15.62
C ILE A 408 6.38 10.58 -15.69
N SER A 409 6.87 10.03 -14.57
CA SER A 409 8.20 9.41 -14.51
C SER A 409 8.35 8.25 -15.51
N ASN A 410 7.32 7.42 -15.67
CA ASN A 410 7.36 6.32 -16.62
C ASN A 410 7.27 6.80 -18.08
N CYS A 411 6.58 7.90 -18.36
CA CYS A 411 6.61 8.53 -19.68
C CYS A 411 8.01 9.07 -19.99
N GLU A 412 8.67 9.71 -19.02
CA GLU A 412 10.01 10.31 -19.18
C GLU A 412 11.10 9.27 -19.48
N LYS A 413 10.96 8.03 -18.99
CA LYS A 413 11.87 6.92 -19.32
C LYS A 413 11.96 6.63 -20.82
N HIS A 414 10.95 7.00 -21.60
CA HIS A 414 10.87 6.73 -23.04
C HIS A 414 10.77 8.00 -23.88
N SER A 415 10.85 9.18 -23.27
CA SER A 415 10.68 10.44 -23.98
C SER A 415 11.97 11.22 -24.14
N SER A 416 12.13 11.89 -25.29
CA SER A 416 13.15 12.93 -25.49
C SER A 416 12.71 14.31 -25.01
N ASP A 417 11.42 14.48 -24.67
CA ASP A 417 10.80 15.77 -24.33
C ASP A 417 10.07 15.65 -22.97
N PRO A 418 9.81 16.77 -22.25
CA PRO A 418 9.14 16.71 -20.95
C PRO A 418 7.72 16.13 -21.04
N CYS A 419 7.41 15.16 -20.18
CA CYS A 419 6.07 14.59 -20.09
C CYS A 419 5.14 15.47 -19.25
N ARG A 420 3.88 15.56 -19.69
CA ARG A 420 2.83 16.36 -19.04
C ARG A 420 1.55 15.53 -18.88
N LEU A 421 0.80 15.81 -17.82
CA LEU A 421 -0.49 15.15 -17.57
C LEU A 421 -1.50 15.57 -18.65
N TYR A 422 -2.08 14.58 -19.31
CA TYR A 422 -3.24 14.77 -20.19
C TYR A 422 -4.54 14.60 -19.41
N ALA A 423 -4.64 13.55 -18.59
CA ALA A 423 -5.83 13.24 -17.83
C ALA A 423 -5.49 12.79 -16.41
N VAL A 424 -6.32 13.20 -15.44
CA VAL A 424 -6.29 12.74 -14.06
C VAL A 424 -7.69 12.31 -13.68
N ASN A 425 -7.84 11.04 -13.27
CA ASN A 425 -9.12 10.39 -13.01
C ASN A 425 -10.09 10.50 -14.21
N ASN A 426 -11.16 11.28 -14.06
CA ASN A 426 -12.20 11.49 -15.06
C ASN A 426 -12.12 12.87 -15.72
N THR A 427 -10.99 13.57 -15.57
CA THR A 427 -10.84 14.96 -16.00
C THR A 427 -9.65 15.11 -16.93
N VAL A 428 -9.87 15.72 -18.10
CA VAL A 428 -8.79 16.17 -18.98
C VAL A 428 -8.21 17.46 -18.40
N VAL A 429 -6.91 17.43 -18.11
CA VAL A 429 -6.14 18.53 -17.51
C VAL A 429 -5.16 19.18 -18.50
N TRP A 430 -5.21 18.74 -19.76
CA TRP A 430 -4.32 19.21 -20.81
C TRP A 430 -4.59 20.66 -21.21
N ASN A 431 -3.52 21.46 -21.41
CA ASN A 431 -3.62 22.79 -21.98
C ASN A 431 -2.60 22.96 -23.12
N ASN A 432 -3.06 23.51 -24.25
CA ASN A 432 -2.22 23.80 -25.43
C ASN A 432 -1.29 25.00 -25.23
N GLY A 433 -1.46 25.76 -24.15
CA GLY A 433 -0.58 26.87 -23.79
C GLY A 433 0.74 26.38 -23.20
N GLY A 434 1.85 26.64 -23.91
CA GLY A 434 3.18 26.65 -23.30
C GLY A 434 3.22 27.66 -22.13
N THR A 435 4.05 27.33 -21.12
CA THR A 435 4.33 28.14 -19.92
C THR A 435 3.17 28.43 -18.97
N GLN A 436 2.79 27.42 -18.18
CA GLN A 436 2.59 27.62 -16.74
C GLN A 436 3.25 26.45 -16.00
N THR A 437 4.52 26.63 -15.63
CA THR A 437 5.05 26.01 -14.42
C THR A 437 4.08 26.30 -13.29
N ALA A 438 3.72 25.28 -12.51
CA ALA A 438 3.05 25.48 -11.24
C ALA A 438 3.78 26.60 -10.49
N GLN A 439 3.07 27.69 -10.16
CA GLN A 439 3.61 28.73 -9.30
C GLN A 439 3.92 28.09 -7.94
N ASN A 440 5.19 27.78 -7.73
CA ASN A 440 5.75 27.66 -6.40
C ASN A 440 5.80 29.06 -5.80
N GLY A 441 5.17 29.23 -4.63
CA GLY A 441 5.52 30.31 -3.73
C GLY A 441 6.99 30.16 -3.29
N ASP A 442 7.67 31.29 -3.25
CA ASP A 442 9.10 31.51 -3.06
C ASP A 442 9.79 30.76 -1.92
N GLY A 443 11.09 30.50 -2.13
CA GLY A 443 12.08 30.24 -1.08
C GLY A 443 13.17 29.27 -1.52
N GLY A 444 14.20 29.76 -2.22
CA GLY A 444 15.30 28.95 -2.75
C GLY A 444 16.22 28.36 -1.69
N ASP A 445 16.85 27.22 -2.02
CA ASP A 445 18.30 27.14 -2.08
C ASP A 445 18.77 25.85 -2.81
N ASN A 446 19.96 25.97 -3.40
CA ASN A 446 20.65 25.03 -4.26
C ASN A 446 20.87 23.64 -3.63
N ALA A 447 20.42 22.57 -4.30
CA ALA A 447 21.04 21.25 -4.19
C ALA A 447 20.86 20.44 -5.48
N ARG A 448 21.95 20.28 -6.22
CA ARG A 448 22.09 19.37 -7.36
C ARG A 448 22.01 17.93 -6.83
N ALA A 449 20.88 17.26 -7.03
CA ALA A 449 20.81 15.81 -6.85
C ALA A 449 21.18 15.15 -8.18
N THR A 450 22.31 14.45 -8.17
CA THR A 450 22.77 13.57 -9.25
C THR A 450 21.81 12.39 -9.38
N ALA A 451 21.20 12.25 -10.56
CA ALA A 451 20.43 11.07 -10.92
C ALA A 451 21.41 9.90 -11.16
N GLU A 452 21.31 8.86 -10.34
CA GLU A 452 21.83 7.54 -10.67
C GLU A 452 20.65 6.63 -11.03
N ASN A 453 20.85 5.93 -12.15
CA ASN A 453 19.91 5.02 -12.79
C ASN A 453 19.56 3.85 -11.87
N ASP A 454 18.29 3.45 -11.82
CA ASP A 454 17.94 2.06 -11.52
C ASP A 454 16.67 1.62 -12.27
N ASN A 455 16.84 0.55 -13.04
CA ASN A 455 15.80 -0.22 -13.70
C ASN A 455 15.24 -1.24 -12.70
N ALA A 456 13.97 -1.11 -12.32
CA ALA A 456 13.17 -2.20 -11.78
C ALA A 456 11.69 -1.96 -12.13
N ASP A 457 11.09 -2.94 -12.78
CA ASP A 457 9.67 -3.01 -13.13
C ASP A 457 8.86 -3.12 -11.82
N ASP A 458 8.05 -2.10 -11.53
CA ASP A 458 7.33 -1.93 -10.27
C ASP A 458 6.00 -2.72 -10.29
N SER A 459 5.87 -3.68 -9.38
CA SER A 459 4.79 -4.67 -9.35
C SER A 459 3.68 -4.27 -8.37
N GLY A 460 2.44 -4.17 -8.89
CA GLY A 460 1.19 -4.05 -8.12
C GLY A 460 0.19 -3.04 -8.70
N HIS A 461 0.69 -2.12 -9.52
CA HIS A 461 -0.10 -1.13 -10.25
C HIS A 461 -0.19 -1.54 -11.71
N SER A 462 -1.36 -1.34 -12.31
CA SER A 462 -1.46 -1.50 -13.75
C SER A 462 -0.70 -0.33 -14.38
N LEU A 463 0.32 -0.66 -15.16
CA LEU A 463 1.23 0.27 -15.81
C LEU A 463 1.26 -0.06 -17.29
N ALA A 464 1.28 0.95 -18.14
CA ALA A 464 1.79 0.81 -19.50
C ALA A 464 2.55 2.08 -19.90
N SER A 465 3.63 1.90 -20.64
CA SER A 465 4.45 2.97 -21.19
C SER A 465 4.90 2.62 -22.60
N ARG A 466 5.21 3.64 -23.39
CA ARG A 466 5.90 3.49 -24.67
C ARG A 466 6.74 4.72 -24.98
#